data_AF-A0A0G1T531-F1
#
_entry.id   AF-A0A0G1T531-F1
#
_cell.length_a   1.000
_cell.length_b   1.000
_cell.length_c   1.000
_cell.angle_alpha   90.00
_cell.angle_beta   90.00
_cell.angle_gamma   90.00
#
_symmetry.space_group_name_H-M   'P 1'
#
loop_
_entity.id
_entity.type
_entity.pdbx_description
1 polymer ?
#
loop_
_entity_poly.entity_id
_entity_poly.type
_entity_poly.pdbx_seq_one_letter_code
_entity_poly.pdbx_strand_id
1 'polypeptide(L)'
;MPNFLVETKIEHKISGVILGVVVLLAGIVIYSGWRLSVSRLDNLVSKEQPSDKGDEAKQMMVAEIIKSGDIGQCVKVQGLFINGIDYEAVCRSNIARNQAVKNLDPASCDQIDNALFSKDECKFGVTLSKALQTSDVSLCATLSEAERPKCQLGYWSEQAVAKNDIKLCANVAEASDQTKCQDQYYVKRLMVEPFAVDCGKLSETMRFYCQNYQTVMRSGKNCDDVSEIRLQAACRDYRAKK
;
A
#
# COMPACT_ATOMS: atom_id res chain seq x y z
N MET A 1 -21.77 -89.27 -6.84
CA MET A 1 -21.75 -88.00 -7.60
C MET A 1 -22.09 -86.86 -6.66
N PRO A 2 -21.15 -85.95 -6.41
CA PRO A 2 -21.50 -84.52 -6.41
C PRO A 2 -20.52 -83.67 -7.26
N ASN A 3 -21.12 -82.87 -8.12
CA ASN A 3 -20.66 -81.59 -8.68
C ASN A 3 -20.67 -80.53 -7.54
N PHE A 4 -20.01 -79.36 -7.53
CA PHE A 4 -19.33 -78.55 -8.53
C PHE A 4 -18.54 -77.44 -7.79
N LEU A 5 -17.40 -77.07 -8.40
CA LEU A 5 -16.78 -75.74 -8.53
C LEU A 5 -16.45 -74.84 -7.32
N VAL A 6 -15.13 -74.68 -7.18
CA VAL A 6 -14.36 -73.53 -6.69
C VAL A 6 -14.37 -72.41 -7.74
N GLU A 7 -14.43 -71.13 -7.31
CA GLU A 7 -13.90 -69.87 -7.91
C GLU A 7 -14.78 -68.69 -7.46
N THR A 8 -14.35 -67.45 -7.17
CA THR A 8 -13.08 -66.69 -7.25
C THR A 8 -13.14 -65.54 -6.22
N LYS A 9 -12.01 -65.16 -5.61
CA LYS A 9 -11.90 -64.03 -4.66
C LYS A 9 -10.70 -63.15 -5.01
N ILE A 10 -10.68 -62.54 -6.20
CA ILE A 10 -9.58 -61.67 -6.66
C ILE A 10 -10.12 -60.54 -7.56
N GLU A 11 -10.91 -59.58 -7.07
CA GLU A 11 -11.31 -58.40 -7.89
C GLU A 11 -11.29 -57.03 -7.18
N HIS A 12 -10.69 -56.87 -5.99
CA HIS A 12 -10.70 -55.57 -5.29
C HIS A 12 -9.34 -54.91 -5.05
N LYS A 13 -8.22 -55.50 -5.48
CA LYS A 13 -6.89 -54.88 -5.32
C LYS A 13 -6.37 -54.12 -6.54
N ILE A 14 -6.88 -54.39 -7.74
CA ILE A 14 -6.37 -53.79 -8.98
C ILE A 14 -6.97 -52.38 -9.23
N SER A 15 -8.18 -52.12 -8.75
CA SER A 15 -8.87 -50.83 -8.94
C SER A 15 -8.24 -49.67 -8.16
N GLY A 16 -7.73 -49.91 -6.94
CA GLY A 16 -7.12 -48.86 -6.11
C GLY A 16 -5.77 -48.36 -6.60
N VAL A 17 -4.97 -49.23 -7.23
CA VAL A 17 -3.64 -48.86 -7.76
C VAL A 17 -3.77 -48.03 -9.03
N ILE A 18 -4.73 -48.36 -9.90
CA ILE A 18 -4.96 -47.61 -11.15
C ILE A 18 -5.48 -46.19 -10.82
N LEU A 19 -6.39 -46.06 -9.84
CA LEU A 19 -6.88 -44.74 -9.42
C LEU A 19 -5.78 -43.88 -8.79
N GLY A 20 -4.89 -44.50 -7.99
CA GLY A 20 -3.75 -43.82 -7.38
C GLY A 20 -2.74 -43.28 -8.41
N VAL A 21 -2.45 -44.05 -9.46
CA VAL A 21 -1.53 -43.63 -10.54
C VAL A 21 -2.13 -42.49 -11.37
N VAL A 22 -3.44 -42.51 -11.64
CA VAL A 22 -4.11 -41.43 -12.40
C VAL A 22 -4.12 -40.11 -11.63
N VAL A 23 -4.33 -40.12 -10.31
CA VAL A 23 -4.27 -38.90 -9.48
C VAL A 23 -2.85 -38.34 -9.39
N LEU A 24 -1.83 -39.21 -9.30
CA LEU A 24 -0.42 -38.81 -9.29
C LEU A 24 -0.01 -38.19 -10.64
N LEU A 25 -0.43 -38.79 -11.76
CA LEU A 25 -0.16 -38.24 -13.09
C LEU A 25 -0.92 -36.93 -13.34
N ALA A 26 -2.17 -36.80 -12.90
CA ALA A 26 -2.91 -35.53 -12.96
C ALA A 26 -2.24 -34.44 -12.10
N GLY A 27 -1.75 -34.79 -10.91
CA GLY A 27 -0.97 -33.89 -10.06
C GLY A 27 0.33 -33.42 -10.72
N ILE A 28 1.03 -34.30 -11.44
CA ILE A 28 2.25 -33.96 -12.20
C ILE A 28 1.93 -33.07 -13.41
N VAL A 29 0.82 -33.30 -14.12
CA VAL A 29 0.38 -32.44 -15.25
C VAL A 29 -0.07 -31.06 -14.76
N ILE A 30 -0.77 -30.97 -13.63
CA ILE A 30 -1.16 -29.68 -13.03
C ILE A 30 0.08 -28.95 -12.48
N TYR A 31 0.99 -29.65 -11.81
CA TYR A 31 2.23 -29.07 -11.27
C TYR A 31 3.18 -28.60 -12.39
N SER A 32 3.31 -29.38 -13.47
CA SER A 32 4.12 -28.98 -14.63
C SER A 32 3.45 -27.87 -15.45
N GLY A 33 2.12 -27.86 -15.57
CA GLY A 33 1.35 -26.77 -16.17
C GLY A 33 1.43 -25.47 -15.36
N TRP A 34 1.41 -25.55 -14.03
CA TRP A 34 1.67 -24.42 -13.12
C TRP A 34 3.12 -23.95 -13.23
N ARG A 35 4.12 -24.85 -13.24
CA ARG A 35 5.52 -24.47 -13.43
C ARG A 35 5.76 -23.82 -14.80
N LEU A 36 5.18 -24.33 -15.88
CA LEU A 36 5.30 -23.73 -17.22
C LEU A 36 4.57 -22.39 -17.34
N SER A 37 3.46 -22.20 -16.62
CA SER A 37 2.74 -20.92 -16.56
C SER A 37 3.46 -19.89 -15.68
N VAL A 38 4.07 -20.31 -14.57
CA VAL A 38 4.94 -19.47 -13.74
C VAL A 38 6.22 -19.12 -14.50
N SER A 39 6.83 -20.05 -15.25
CA SER A 39 7.97 -19.71 -16.13
C SER A 39 7.60 -18.80 -17.31
N ARG A 40 6.35 -18.79 -17.77
CA ARG A 40 5.86 -17.80 -18.75
C ARG A 40 5.55 -16.46 -18.11
N LEU A 41 5.05 -16.42 -16.87
CA LEU A 41 4.87 -15.18 -16.10
C LEU A 41 6.22 -14.59 -15.69
N ASP A 42 7.20 -15.41 -15.29
CA ASP A 42 8.57 -14.98 -15.06
C ASP A 42 9.18 -14.43 -16.35
N ASN A 43 8.87 -14.97 -17.54
CA ASN A 43 9.30 -14.35 -18.80
C ASN A 43 8.53 -13.07 -19.20
N LEU A 44 7.37 -12.80 -18.60
CA LEU A 44 6.59 -11.57 -18.83
C LEU A 44 6.91 -10.48 -17.79
N VAL A 45 7.29 -10.87 -16.58
CA VAL A 45 7.76 -9.99 -15.49
C VAL A 45 9.28 -9.76 -15.60
N SER A 46 10.03 -10.73 -16.14
CA SER A 46 11.48 -10.64 -16.44
C SER A 46 11.75 -10.26 -17.90
N LYS A 47 10.83 -9.50 -18.51
CA LYS A 47 11.26 -8.41 -19.37
C LYS A 47 11.47 -7.19 -18.48
N GLU A 48 12.44 -7.28 -17.57
CA GLU A 48 13.28 -6.10 -17.35
C GLU A 48 13.73 -5.69 -18.75
N GLN A 49 13.31 -4.51 -19.20
CA GLN A 49 14.03 -3.87 -20.29
C GLN A 49 15.50 -3.92 -19.86
N PRO A 50 16.43 -4.38 -20.70
CA PRO A 50 17.84 -4.28 -20.38
C PRO A 50 18.11 -2.79 -20.17
N SER A 51 18.19 -2.38 -18.91
CA SER A 51 18.71 -1.08 -18.51
C SER A 51 20.12 -1.08 -19.07
N ASP A 52 20.33 -0.35 -20.16
CA ASP A 52 21.68 -0.12 -20.67
C ASP A 52 22.51 0.36 -19.47
N LYS A 53 23.68 -0.24 -19.23
CA LYS A 53 24.57 0.17 -18.12
C LYS A 53 24.85 1.67 -18.17
N GLY A 54 24.73 2.29 -19.34
CA GLY A 54 24.79 3.73 -19.52
C GLY A 54 23.64 4.51 -18.86
N ASP A 55 22.42 3.96 -18.78
CA ASP A 55 21.26 4.63 -18.18
C ASP A 55 21.28 4.57 -16.65
N GLU A 56 21.76 3.45 -16.07
CA GLU A 56 21.95 3.34 -14.62
C GLU A 56 22.95 4.39 -14.09
N ALA A 57 24.09 4.56 -14.78
CA ALA A 57 25.08 5.57 -14.41
C ALA A 57 24.52 7.01 -14.49
N LYS A 58 23.69 7.31 -15.51
CA LYS A 58 23.02 8.62 -15.64
C LYS A 58 21.99 8.84 -14.53
N GLN A 59 21.21 7.81 -14.19
CA GLN A 59 20.25 7.87 -13.08
C GLN A 59 20.96 8.11 -11.74
N MET A 60 22.10 7.45 -11.50
CA MET A 60 22.92 7.69 -10.30
C MET A 60 23.44 9.13 -10.22
N MET A 61 23.90 9.70 -11.33
CA MET A 61 24.34 11.09 -11.38
C MET A 61 23.19 12.05 -11.00
N VAL A 62 22.00 11.83 -11.55
CA VAL A 62 20.80 12.64 -11.24
C VAL A 62 20.41 12.48 -9.76
N ALA A 63 20.48 11.26 -9.22
CA ALA A 63 20.20 11.01 -7.81
C ALA A 63 21.15 11.78 -6.88
N GLU A 64 22.45 11.86 -7.21
CA GLU A 64 23.41 12.63 -6.40
C GLU A 64 23.14 14.14 -6.46
N ILE A 65 22.73 14.66 -7.63
CA ILE A 65 22.29 16.06 -7.74
C ILE A 65 21.05 16.30 -6.87
N ILE A 66 20.03 15.42 -6.95
CA ILE A 66 18.81 15.53 -6.13
C ILE A 66 19.14 15.53 -4.64
N LYS A 67 20.06 14.64 -4.22
CA LYS A 67 20.52 14.52 -2.84
C LYS A 67 21.25 15.78 -2.34
N SER A 68 22.00 16.46 -3.21
CA SER A 68 22.65 17.73 -2.87
C SER A 68 21.66 18.84 -2.54
N GLY A 69 20.46 18.79 -3.13
CA GLY A 69 19.42 19.80 -2.96
C GLY A 69 19.66 21.11 -3.71
N ASP A 70 20.72 21.21 -4.51
CA ASP A 70 21.04 22.38 -5.34
C ASP A 70 20.33 22.28 -6.69
N ILE A 71 19.18 22.96 -6.80
CA ILE A 71 18.37 22.94 -8.02
C ILE A 71 19.10 23.51 -9.23
N GLY A 72 20.08 24.39 -9.02
CA GLY A 72 20.90 24.95 -10.10
C GLY A 72 21.73 23.88 -10.80
N GLN A 73 22.08 22.79 -10.11
CA GLN A 73 22.85 21.69 -10.70
C GLN A 73 22.03 20.82 -11.66
N CYS A 74 20.70 20.93 -11.68
CA CYS A 74 19.88 20.19 -12.65
C CYS A 74 20.18 20.59 -14.11
N VAL A 75 20.76 21.77 -14.36
CA VAL A 75 21.22 22.16 -15.70
C VAL A 75 22.29 21.21 -16.27
N LYS A 76 23.04 20.50 -15.40
CA LYS A 76 24.04 19.51 -15.82
C LYS A 76 23.44 18.29 -16.53
N VAL A 77 22.13 18.09 -16.39
CA VAL A 77 21.39 16.98 -17.01
C VAL A 77 20.35 17.49 -18.02
N GLN A 78 20.49 18.74 -18.46
CA GLN A 78 19.66 19.30 -19.50
C GLN A 78 19.77 18.48 -20.80
N GLY A 79 18.61 18.20 -21.41
CA GLY A 79 18.53 17.38 -22.62
C GLY A 79 18.72 15.88 -22.40
N LEU A 80 18.86 15.42 -21.15
CA LEU A 80 18.88 14.01 -20.83
C LEU A 80 17.46 13.44 -20.82
N PHE A 81 17.18 12.57 -21.79
CA PHE A 81 15.96 11.78 -21.84
C PHE A 81 16.26 10.29 -21.67
N ILE A 82 15.58 9.64 -20.74
CA ILE A 82 15.64 8.18 -20.59
C ILE A 82 14.20 7.67 -20.69
N ASN A 83 13.95 6.80 -21.67
CA ASN A 83 12.61 6.28 -21.98
C ASN A 83 11.54 7.38 -22.18
N GLY A 84 11.92 8.50 -22.80
CA GLY A 84 11.02 9.64 -23.05
C GLY A 84 10.74 10.53 -21.85
N ILE A 85 11.37 10.28 -20.70
CA ILE A 85 11.26 11.11 -19.50
C ILE A 85 12.39 12.13 -19.49
N ASP A 86 12.06 13.41 -19.28
CA ASP A 86 13.03 14.49 -19.10
C ASP A 86 13.64 14.44 -17.68
N TYR A 87 14.92 14.14 -17.57
CA TYR A 87 15.60 14.01 -16.28
C TYR A 87 15.98 15.34 -15.65
N GLU A 88 16.01 16.44 -16.41
CA GLU A 88 16.12 17.78 -15.82
C GLU A 88 14.85 18.10 -15.04
N ALA A 89 13.67 17.84 -15.62
CA ALA A 89 12.38 17.94 -14.94
C ALA A 89 12.31 17.04 -13.69
N VAL A 90 12.73 15.78 -13.80
CA VAL A 90 12.82 14.84 -12.65
C VAL A 90 13.67 15.45 -11.54
N CYS A 91 14.86 15.95 -11.88
CA CYS A 91 15.78 16.56 -10.93
C CYS A 91 15.15 17.75 -10.20
N ARG A 92 14.62 18.71 -10.96
CA ARG A 92 14.05 19.95 -10.40
C ARG A 92 12.83 19.67 -9.52
N SER A 93 11.90 18.85 -10.01
CA SER A 93 10.68 18.50 -9.28
C SER A 93 11.01 17.78 -7.96
N ASN A 94 11.94 16.81 -7.97
CA ASN A 94 12.33 16.11 -6.74
C ASN A 94 13.01 17.04 -5.72
N ILE A 95 13.93 17.92 -6.15
CA ILE A 95 14.56 18.89 -5.26
C ILE A 95 13.51 19.84 -4.67
N ALA A 96 12.64 20.39 -5.49
CA ALA A 96 11.56 21.29 -5.07
C ALA A 96 10.66 20.63 -4.01
N ARG A 97 10.22 19.39 -4.24
CA ARG A 97 9.44 18.61 -3.27
C ARG A 97 10.21 18.36 -1.97
N ASN A 98 11.48 17.97 -2.06
CA ASN A 98 12.31 17.72 -0.88
C ASN A 98 12.49 18.99 -0.03
N GLN A 99 12.72 20.14 -0.68
CA GLN A 99 12.80 21.44 -0.03
C GLN A 99 11.45 21.82 0.60
N ALA A 100 10.34 21.64 -0.11
CA ALA A 100 9.00 21.93 0.40
C ALA A 100 8.67 21.14 1.67
N VAL A 101 8.95 19.83 1.67
CA VAL A 101 8.72 18.96 2.84
C VAL A 101 9.67 19.31 3.98
N LYS A 102 10.97 19.50 3.70
CA LYS A 102 11.98 19.81 4.71
C LYS A 102 11.71 21.14 5.42
N ASN A 103 11.28 22.15 4.65
CA ASN A 103 11.10 23.51 5.15
C ASN A 103 9.64 23.81 5.55
N LEU A 104 8.72 22.86 5.35
CA LEU A 104 7.27 23.08 5.50
C LEU A 104 6.80 24.32 4.74
N ASP A 105 7.26 24.42 3.50
CA ASP A 105 7.00 25.55 2.62
C ASP A 105 6.28 25.10 1.35
N PRO A 106 4.94 25.26 1.29
CA PRO A 106 4.17 24.92 0.09
C PRO A 106 4.57 25.72 -1.15
N ALA A 107 5.16 26.92 -1.00
CA ALA A 107 5.59 27.74 -2.14
C ALA A 107 6.74 27.07 -2.91
N SER A 108 7.59 26.30 -2.22
CA SER A 108 8.63 25.50 -2.88
C SER A 108 8.06 24.50 -3.91
N CYS A 109 6.81 24.07 -3.77
CA CYS A 109 6.14 23.22 -4.77
C CYS A 109 5.87 23.93 -6.11
N ASP A 110 5.94 25.26 -6.19
CA ASP A 110 5.66 25.99 -7.43
C ASP A 110 6.65 25.69 -8.58
N GLN A 111 7.80 25.12 -8.24
CA GLN A 111 8.84 24.71 -9.17
C GLN A 111 8.59 23.33 -9.81
N ILE A 112 7.55 22.61 -9.37
CA ILE A 112 7.12 21.34 -9.96
C ILE A 112 6.35 21.58 -11.26
N ASP A 113 6.65 20.77 -12.27
CA ASP A 113 6.15 20.87 -13.64
C ASP A 113 4.91 20.02 -13.94
N ASN A 114 4.48 19.19 -12.98
CA ASN A 114 3.39 18.22 -13.08
C ASN A 114 3.65 16.99 -13.98
N ALA A 115 4.89 16.78 -14.46
CA ALA A 115 5.18 15.63 -15.32
C ALA A 115 5.18 14.30 -14.55
N LEU A 116 5.72 14.31 -13.32
CA LEU A 116 5.87 13.11 -12.48
C LEU A 116 4.87 13.03 -11.34
N PHE A 117 4.57 14.18 -10.74
CA PHE A 117 3.60 14.30 -9.65
C PHE A 117 3.02 15.70 -9.65
N SER A 118 1.79 15.81 -9.13
CA SER A 118 1.06 17.08 -9.14
C SER A 118 1.67 18.08 -8.17
N LYS A 119 1.77 19.33 -8.63
CA LYS A 119 2.05 20.50 -7.79
C LYS A 119 1.03 20.63 -6.66
N ASP A 120 -0.25 20.40 -6.96
CA ASP A 120 -1.34 20.50 -5.99
C ASP A 120 -1.21 19.42 -4.92
N GLU A 121 -0.85 18.19 -5.31
CA GLU A 121 -0.57 17.11 -4.37
C GLU A 121 0.62 17.45 -3.44
N CYS A 122 1.69 18.06 -3.97
CA CYS A 122 2.79 18.56 -3.16
C CYS A 122 2.31 19.63 -2.16
N LYS A 123 1.57 20.63 -2.63
CA LYS A 123 1.05 21.72 -1.79
C LYS A 123 0.14 21.18 -0.70
N PHE A 124 -0.75 20.26 -1.04
CA PHE A 124 -1.64 19.59 -0.10
C PHE A 124 -0.85 18.89 1.01
N GLY A 125 0.11 18.03 0.64
CA GLY A 125 0.88 17.25 1.60
C GLY A 125 1.73 18.11 2.53
N VAL A 126 2.39 19.14 1.99
CA VAL A 126 3.21 20.07 2.77
C VAL A 126 2.35 20.95 3.68
N THR A 127 1.21 21.45 3.18
CA THR A 127 0.28 22.27 3.96
C THR A 127 -0.33 21.47 5.12
N LEU A 128 -0.80 20.25 4.87
CA LEU A 128 -1.32 19.37 5.93
C LEU A 128 -0.24 19.06 6.97
N SER A 129 0.98 18.74 6.53
CA SER A 129 2.10 18.48 7.45
C SER A 129 2.43 19.71 8.31
N LYS A 130 2.44 20.91 7.71
CA LYS A 130 2.65 22.16 8.43
C LYS A 130 1.53 22.43 9.42
N ALA A 131 0.27 22.27 9.01
CA ALA A 131 -0.91 22.42 9.87
C ALA A 131 -0.81 21.50 11.09
N LEU A 132 -0.46 20.23 10.91
CA LEU A 132 -0.30 19.28 12.00
C LEU A 132 0.83 19.67 12.97
N GLN A 133 2.00 20.03 12.45
CA GLN A 133 3.16 20.38 13.28
C GLN A 133 2.95 21.69 14.06
N THR A 134 2.25 22.65 13.45
CA THR A 134 1.96 23.95 14.08
C THR A 134 0.63 23.97 14.83
N SER A 135 -0.15 22.89 14.78
CA SER A 135 -1.51 22.80 15.30
C SER A 135 -2.44 23.92 14.80
N ASP A 136 -2.29 24.27 13.52
CA ASP A 136 -3.03 25.37 12.87
C ASP A 136 -3.80 24.88 11.64
N VAL A 137 -5.08 24.59 11.83
CA VAL A 137 -5.99 24.17 10.75
C VAL A 137 -6.28 25.29 9.75
N SER A 138 -6.07 26.56 10.13
CA SER A 138 -6.34 27.70 9.24
C SER A 138 -5.43 27.70 8.02
N LEU A 139 -4.27 27.05 8.09
CA LEU A 139 -3.35 26.85 6.97
C LEU A 139 -4.01 26.11 5.80
N CYS A 140 -5.01 25.25 6.04
CA CYS A 140 -5.78 24.60 4.98
C CYS A 140 -6.54 25.60 4.08
N ALA A 141 -6.78 26.83 4.53
CA ALA A 141 -7.43 27.87 3.74
C ALA A 141 -6.57 28.35 2.55
N THR A 142 -5.26 28.09 2.58
CA THR A 142 -4.34 28.43 1.49
C THR A 142 -4.44 27.48 0.28
N LEU A 143 -5.14 26.34 0.44
CA LEU A 143 -5.38 25.38 -0.62
C LEU A 143 -6.61 25.74 -1.47
N SER A 144 -6.73 25.07 -2.61
CA SER A 144 -7.91 25.17 -3.48
C SER A 144 -9.18 24.75 -2.74
N GLU A 145 -10.34 25.21 -3.21
CA GLU A 145 -11.64 24.86 -2.61
C GLU A 145 -11.90 23.34 -2.59
N ALA A 146 -11.41 22.62 -3.60
CA ALA A 146 -11.55 21.17 -3.70
C ALA A 146 -10.65 20.40 -2.71
N GLU A 147 -9.55 21.00 -2.26
CA GLU A 147 -8.56 20.37 -1.38
C GLU A 147 -8.72 20.76 0.08
N ARG A 148 -9.22 21.98 0.34
CA ARG A 148 -9.47 22.50 1.68
C ARG A 148 -10.24 21.54 2.59
N PRO A 149 -11.39 20.95 2.22
CA PRO A 149 -12.11 20.01 3.09
C PRO A 149 -11.30 18.74 3.36
N LYS A 150 -10.52 18.25 2.38
CA LYS A 150 -9.64 17.09 2.56
C LYS A 150 -8.52 17.38 3.56
N CYS A 151 -7.96 18.59 3.54
CA CYS A 151 -6.92 19.03 4.46
C CYS A 151 -7.48 19.13 5.88
N GLN A 152 -8.67 19.73 6.04
CA GLN A 152 -9.35 19.82 7.33
C GLN A 152 -9.72 18.45 7.89
N LEU A 153 -10.24 17.54 7.06
CA LEU A 153 -10.50 16.16 7.44
C LEU A 153 -9.22 15.48 7.93
N GLY A 154 -8.13 15.54 7.15
CA GLY A 154 -6.84 14.98 7.53
C GLY A 154 -6.33 15.55 8.86
N TYR A 155 -6.41 16.87 9.03
CA TYR A 155 -6.01 17.55 10.27
C TYR A 155 -6.79 17.04 11.48
N TRP A 156 -8.12 17.07 11.42
CA TRP A 156 -8.96 16.68 12.55
C TRP A 156 -8.87 15.20 12.89
N SER A 157 -8.74 14.33 11.89
CA SER A 157 -8.51 12.90 12.11
C SER A 157 -7.21 12.62 12.86
N GLU A 158 -6.11 13.26 12.45
CA GLU A 158 -4.81 13.10 13.12
C GLU A 158 -4.84 13.70 14.53
N GLN A 159 -5.47 14.85 14.72
CA GLN A 159 -5.63 15.47 16.04
C GLN A 159 -6.48 14.60 16.98
N ALA A 160 -7.57 14.02 16.48
CA ALA A 160 -8.41 13.10 17.24
C ALA A 160 -7.60 11.90 17.75
N VAL A 161 -6.73 11.35 16.91
CA VAL A 161 -5.87 10.21 17.26
C VAL A 161 -4.78 10.64 18.25
N ALA A 162 -4.04 11.70 17.93
CA ALA A 162 -2.93 12.18 18.75
C ALA A 162 -3.37 12.59 20.17
N LYS A 163 -4.58 13.16 20.30
CA LYS A 163 -5.16 13.58 21.58
C LYS A 163 -6.05 12.52 22.23
N ASN A 164 -6.25 11.37 21.58
CA ASN A 164 -7.21 10.34 21.98
C ASN A 164 -8.62 10.93 22.25
N ASP A 165 -9.05 11.88 21.41
CA ASP A 165 -10.32 12.60 21.55
C ASP A 165 -11.12 12.57 20.25
N ILE A 166 -12.05 11.61 20.16
CA ILE A 166 -12.95 11.45 19.02
C ILE A 166 -13.87 12.66 18.81
N LYS A 167 -14.13 13.47 19.85
CA LYS A 167 -15.02 14.63 19.72
C LYS A 167 -14.45 15.67 18.76
N LEU A 168 -13.13 15.64 18.51
CA LEU A 168 -12.49 16.52 17.52
C LEU A 168 -12.99 16.28 16.09
N CYS A 169 -13.54 15.10 15.78
CA CYS A 169 -14.17 14.84 14.49
C CYS A 169 -15.43 15.68 14.24
N ALA A 170 -16.06 16.24 15.28
CA ALA A 170 -17.21 17.14 15.11
C ALA A 170 -16.84 18.48 14.45
N ASN A 171 -15.54 18.82 14.36
CA ASN A 171 -15.05 20.01 13.67
C ASN A 171 -14.97 19.84 12.14
N VAL A 172 -15.24 18.64 11.63
CA VAL A 172 -15.35 18.39 10.17
C VAL A 172 -16.75 18.82 9.72
N ALA A 173 -16.84 19.63 8.66
CA ALA A 173 -18.09 20.24 8.24
C ALA A 173 -19.14 19.21 7.75
N GLU A 174 -18.73 18.32 6.84
CA GLU A 174 -19.64 17.37 6.20
C GLU A 174 -19.85 16.12 7.05
N ALA A 175 -21.10 15.72 7.27
CA ALA A 175 -21.44 14.55 8.10
C ALA A 175 -20.81 13.25 7.58
N SER A 176 -20.70 13.07 6.26
CA SER A 176 -20.01 11.91 5.69
C SER A 176 -18.52 11.90 6.02
N ASP A 177 -17.89 13.07 6.10
CA ASP A 177 -16.47 13.19 6.43
C ASP A 177 -16.23 13.13 7.94
N GLN A 178 -17.20 13.55 8.77
CA GLN A 178 -17.19 13.26 10.21
C GLN A 178 -17.13 11.75 10.47
N THR A 179 -17.96 10.97 9.77
CA THR A 179 -17.93 9.49 9.84
C THR A 179 -16.56 8.94 9.41
N LYS A 180 -15.97 9.46 8.33
CA LYS A 180 -14.62 9.06 7.90
C LYS A 180 -13.56 9.40 8.95
N CYS A 181 -13.67 10.55 9.62
CA CYS A 181 -12.77 10.92 10.71
C CYS A 181 -12.88 9.95 11.89
N GLN A 182 -14.11 9.61 12.29
CA GLN A 182 -14.36 8.65 13.36
C GLN A 182 -13.83 7.26 13.01
N ASP A 183 -14.06 6.80 11.78
CA ASP A 183 -13.52 5.54 11.28
C ASP A 183 -11.98 5.54 11.31
N GLN A 184 -11.35 6.60 10.83
CA GLN A 184 -9.88 6.73 10.88
C GLN A 184 -9.35 6.71 12.31
N TYR A 185 -10.02 7.38 13.24
CA TYR A 185 -9.69 7.35 14.66
C TYR A 185 -9.71 5.92 15.22
N TYR A 186 -10.80 5.20 15.01
CA TYR A 186 -10.94 3.83 15.52
C TYR A 186 -10.01 2.84 14.82
N VAL A 187 -9.80 2.95 13.51
CA VAL A 187 -8.85 2.10 12.77
C VAL A 187 -7.43 2.31 13.27
N LYS A 188 -6.98 3.54 13.51
CA LYS A 188 -5.64 3.78 14.07
C LYS A 188 -5.52 3.24 15.50
N ARG A 189 -6.55 3.41 16.32
CA ARG A 189 -6.58 2.79 17.66
C ARG A 189 -6.54 1.26 17.59
N LEU A 190 -7.22 0.66 16.61
CA LEU A 190 -7.24 -0.78 16.41
C LEU A 190 -5.84 -1.34 16.11
N MET A 191 -5.00 -0.58 15.41
CA MET A 191 -3.62 -0.99 15.10
C MET A 191 -2.71 -1.00 16.35
N VAL A 192 -3.02 -0.22 17.39
CA VAL A 192 -2.23 -0.12 18.62
C VAL A 192 -2.81 -1.00 19.73
N GLU A 193 -4.14 -0.97 19.88
CA GLU A 193 -4.89 -1.69 20.91
C GLU A 193 -5.99 -2.56 20.27
N PRO A 194 -5.63 -3.67 19.60
CA PRO A 194 -6.55 -4.47 18.78
C PRO A 194 -7.85 -4.88 19.48
N PHE A 195 -7.80 -5.11 20.79
CA PHE A 195 -8.92 -5.63 21.57
C PHE A 195 -9.69 -4.56 22.36
N ALA A 196 -9.19 -3.31 22.40
CA ALA A 196 -9.86 -2.21 23.11
C ALA A 196 -10.91 -1.49 22.25
N VAL A 197 -10.87 -1.70 20.92
CA VAL A 197 -11.79 -1.06 19.98
C VAL A 197 -13.07 -1.88 19.82
N ASP A 198 -14.21 -1.25 20.03
CA ASP A 198 -15.53 -1.78 19.69
C ASP A 198 -15.81 -1.57 18.19
N CYS A 199 -15.77 -2.65 17.40
CA CYS A 199 -16.05 -2.60 15.97
C CYS A 199 -17.47 -2.09 15.64
N GLY A 200 -18.40 -2.12 16.60
CA GLY A 200 -19.75 -1.55 16.44
C GLY A 200 -19.76 -0.03 16.25
N LYS A 201 -18.67 0.67 16.62
CA LYS A 201 -18.50 2.12 16.46
C LYS A 201 -18.06 2.55 15.06
N LEU A 202 -17.67 1.59 14.22
CA LEU A 202 -17.24 1.83 12.85
C LEU A 202 -18.44 1.78 11.88
N SER A 203 -18.28 2.45 10.74
CA SER A 203 -19.16 2.27 9.58
C SER A 203 -19.25 0.81 9.15
N GLU A 204 -20.28 0.46 8.39
CA GLU A 204 -20.53 -0.95 8.01
C GLU A 204 -19.32 -1.61 7.34
N THR A 205 -18.70 -0.94 6.38
CA THR A 205 -17.51 -1.43 5.69
C THR A 205 -16.33 -1.59 6.65
N MET A 206 -16.08 -0.60 7.52
CA MET A 206 -14.94 -0.65 8.44
C MET A 206 -15.14 -1.63 9.60
N ARG A 207 -16.39 -1.86 10.01
CA ARG A 207 -16.77 -2.88 10.99
C ARG A 207 -16.35 -4.28 10.55
N PHE A 208 -16.58 -4.61 9.28
CA PHE A 208 -16.15 -5.89 8.71
C PHE A 208 -14.63 -6.08 8.85
N TYR A 209 -13.84 -5.08 8.42
CA TYR A 209 -12.38 -5.14 8.52
C TYR A 209 -11.88 -5.22 9.97
N CYS A 210 -12.52 -4.49 10.87
CA CYS A 210 -12.22 -4.56 12.30
C CYS A 210 -12.47 -5.96 12.88
N GLN A 211 -13.62 -6.57 12.57
CA GLN A 211 -13.97 -7.91 13.05
C GLN A 211 -13.04 -8.98 12.47
N ASN A 212 -12.71 -8.89 11.18
CA ASN A 212 -11.74 -9.77 10.53
C ASN A 212 -10.36 -9.65 11.21
N TYR A 213 -9.85 -8.42 11.40
CA TYR A 213 -8.57 -8.19 12.07
C TYR A 213 -8.55 -8.74 13.50
N GLN A 214 -9.55 -8.42 14.32
CA GLN A 214 -9.62 -8.94 15.69
C GLN A 214 -9.70 -10.48 15.73
N THR A 215 -10.40 -11.10 14.78
CA THR A 215 -10.48 -12.57 14.69
C THR A 215 -9.13 -13.19 14.39
N VAL A 216 -8.38 -12.65 13.42
CA VAL A 216 -7.01 -13.10 13.10
C VAL A 216 -6.09 -12.91 14.30
N MET A 217 -6.20 -11.77 14.98
CA MET A 217 -5.38 -11.44 16.15
C MET A 217 -5.67 -12.35 17.35
N ARG A 218 -6.92 -12.77 17.58
CA ARG A 218 -7.30 -13.71 18.66
C ARG A 218 -6.94 -15.16 18.35
N SER A 219 -7.13 -15.59 17.11
CA SER A 219 -6.96 -17.00 16.70
C SER A 219 -5.53 -17.41 16.40
N GLY A 220 -4.59 -16.46 16.31
CA GLY A 220 -3.21 -16.74 15.94
C GLY A 220 -3.02 -17.12 14.46
N LYS A 221 -4.06 -16.98 13.62
CA LYS A 221 -4.03 -17.22 12.17
C LYS A 221 -3.00 -16.38 11.42
N ASN A 222 -2.68 -16.65 10.17
CA ASN A 222 -1.67 -15.85 9.46
C ASN A 222 -2.16 -14.39 9.32
N CYS A 223 -1.27 -13.41 9.48
CA CYS A 223 -1.58 -12.01 9.22
C CYS A 223 -2.01 -11.80 7.76
N ASP A 224 -1.62 -12.69 6.84
CA ASP A 224 -2.07 -12.63 5.45
C ASP A 224 -3.60 -12.82 5.30
N ASP A 225 -4.26 -13.40 6.31
CA ASP A 225 -5.73 -13.57 6.37
C ASP A 225 -6.48 -12.27 6.73
N VAL A 226 -5.76 -11.18 7.05
CA VAL A 226 -6.36 -9.87 7.28
C VAL A 226 -6.70 -9.22 5.93
N SER A 227 -7.98 -8.89 5.73
CA SER A 227 -8.50 -8.44 4.44
C SER A 227 -8.12 -6.99 4.08
N GLU A 228 -7.79 -6.16 5.06
CA GLU A 228 -7.38 -4.76 4.83
C GLU A 228 -5.86 -4.64 4.99
N ILE A 229 -5.19 -4.04 3.99
CA ILE A 229 -3.73 -4.08 3.85
C ILE A 229 -2.98 -3.34 4.97
N ARG A 230 -3.53 -2.24 5.50
CA ARG A 230 -2.93 -1.48 6.60
C ARG A 230 -3.05 -2.28 7.90
N LEU A 231 -4.19 -2.90 8.15
CA LEU A 231 -4.39 -3.81 9.29
C LEU A 231 -3.53 -5.08 9.15
N GLN A 232 -3.32 -5.58 7.93
CA GLN A 232 -2.41 -6.69 7.63
C GLN A 232 -0.98 -6.34 8.04
N ALA A 233 -0.50 -5.14 7.68
CA ALA A 233 0.80 -4.63 8.09
C ALA A 233 0.89 -4.45 9.62
N ALA A 234 -0.16 -3.90 10.26
CA ALA A 234 -0.22 -3.76 11.71
C ALA A 234 -0.18 -5.11 12.44
N CYS A 235 -0.84 -6.15 11.90
CA CYS A 235 -0.77 -7.51 12.44
C CYS A 235 0.68 -8.00 12.46
N ARG A 236 1.40 -7.83 11.34
CA ARG A 236 2.80 -8.26 11.22
C ARG A 236 3.71 -7.52 12.20
N ASP A 237 3.58 -6.19 12.29
CA ASP A 237 4.34 -5.36 13.23
C ASP A 237 4.05 -5.74 14.70
N TYR A 238 2.78 -5.93 15.05
CA TYR A 238 2.39 -6.34 16.40
C TYR A 238 3.01 -7.68 16.81
N ARG A 239 3.07 -8.64 15.87
CA ARG A 239 3.67 -9.96 16.14
C ARG A 239 5.18 -9.92 16.21
N ALA A 240 5.84 -9.07 15.42
CA ALA A 240 7.30 -8.94 15.45
C ALA A 240 7.83 -8.39 16.80
N LYS A 241 6.97 -7.73 17.59
CA LYS A 241 7.30 -7.14 18.89
C LYS A 241 7.04 -8.09 20.09
N LYS A 242 6.44 -9.26 19.87
CA LYS A 242 6.18 -10.27 20.92
C LYS A 242 7.19 -11.40 20.83
#